data_AF-I6ZHJ8-F1
#
_entry.id   AF-I6ZHJ8-F1
#
_cell.length_a   1.000
_cell.length_b   1.000
_cell.length_c   1.000
_cell.angle_alpha   90.00
_cell.angle_beta   90.00
_cell.angle_gamma   90.00
#
_symmetry.space_group_name_H-M   'P 1'
#
loop_
_entity.id
_entity.type
_entity.pdbx_description
1 polymer ?
#
loop_
_entity_poly.entity_id
_entity_poly.type
_entity_poly.pdbx_seq_one_letter_code
_entity_poly.pdbx_strand_id
1 'polypeptide(L)'
;MENQKINLMLESLSQIEDMMISKPSTSDVEEMRKENEVLVKTYNYKEFREIRALNGTEGLHDLGRQYVLNEQIHGKSGSFLFFTEDLKFVVKTIRKSEFYCIRRMVEEYKIHILQNPMSLLCKILGCYSLCTRGDEEYFIVMESMLKRSGMQEIYDLKGASVKRKGYSVSSLKEIDWIGNSKRIDLGNRKEAIISQIKNDVEFLKRHRIMDYSFFVSFGWKKRESVDPFSLCKDHNHMPENEDVHFGIVDILTQWTFKKRMERLFHIFCCKSNSSCLNPDAYMDRFLIMIETDVFK
;
A
#
# COMPACT_ATOMS: atom_id res chain seq x y z
N MET A 1 -7.40 11.40 -21.03
CA MET A 1 -6.38 12.18 -20.28
C MET A 1 -5.63 11.30 -19.29
N GLU A 2 -6.32 10.55 -18.43
CA GLU A 2 -5.69 9.65 -17.43
C GLU A 2 -4.85 8.52 -18.08
N ASN A 3 -5.36 7.86 -19.12
CA ASN A 3 -4.60 6.82 -19.85
C ASN A 3 -3.31 7.34 -20.50
N GLN A 4 -3.33 8.54 -21.07
CA GLN A 4 -2.12 9.16 -21.66
C GLN A 4 -1.07 9.43 -20.59
N LYS A 5 -1.49 9.88 -19.42
CA LYS A 5 -0.62 10.12 -18.28
C LYS A 5 -0.01 8.84 -17.75
N ILE A 6 -0.82 7.79 -17.57
CA ILE A 6 -0.34 6.46 -17.12
C ILE A 6 0.71 5.92 -18.08
N ASN A 7 0.44 5.95 -19.38
CA ASN A 7 1.41 5.54 -20.40
C ASN A 7 2.70 6.35 -20.30
N LEU A 8 2.61 7.68 -20.13
CA LEU A 8 3.78 8.53 -19.99
C LEU A 8 4.60 8.18 -18.74
N MET A 9 3.96 7.89 -17.60
CA MET A 9 4.66 7.46 -16.38
C MET A 9 5.34 6.11 -16.56
N LEU A 10 4.66 5.11 -17.12
CA LEU A 10 5.23 3.78 -17.37
C LEU A 10 6.42 3.83 -18.31
N GLU A 11 6.29 4.56 -19.42
CA GLU A 11 7.37 4.70 -20.39
C GLU A 11 8.57 5.46 -19.79
N SER A 12 8.31 6.52 -19.03
CA SER A 12 9.34 7.30 -18.34
C SER A 12 10.07 6.48 -17.27
N LEU A 13 9.32 5.64 -16.56
CA LEU A 13 9.83 4.76 -15.52
C LEU A 13 10.68 3.63 -16.11
N SER A 14 10.25 3.00 -17.21
CA SER A 14 11.06 2.01 -17.92
C SER A 14 12.39 2.60 -18.40
N GLN A 15 12.38 3.77 -19.03
CA GLN A 15 13.60 4.42 -19.55
C GLN A 15 14.58 4.84 -18.45
N ILE A 16 14.09 5.43 -17.34
CA ILE A 16 14.98 5.83 -16.26
C ILE A 16 15.56 4.62 -15.52
N GLU A 17 14.83 3.50 -15.45
CA GLU A 17 15.37 2.25 -14.89
C GLU A 17 16.47 1.66 -15.77
N ASP A 18 16.29 1.62 -17.09
CA ASP A 18 17.33 1.17 -18.04
C ASP A 18 18.59 2.05 -17.95
N MET A 19 18.41 3.36 -17.81
CA MET A 19 19.50 4.31 -17.58
C MET A 19 20.26 4.01 -16.29
N MET A 20 19.54 3.77 -15.19
CA MET A 20 20.18 3.52 -13.89
C MET A 20 20.85 2.15 -13.78
N ILE A 21 20.37 1.16 -14.53
CA ILE A 21 21.02 -0.16 -14.65
C ILE A 21 22.32 -0.04 -15.44
N SER A 22 22.30 0.66 -16.58
CA SER A 22 23.46 0.82 -17.45
C SER A 22 24.52 1.76 -16.88
N LYS A 23 24.09 2.79 -16.14
CA LYS A 23 24.96 3.76 -15.48
C LYS A 23 24.52 3.98 -14.03
N PRO A 24 24.89 3.06 -13.12
CA PRO A 24 24.58 3.21 -11.71
C PRO A 24 25.22 4.48 -11.16
N SER A 25 24.42 5.28 -10.46
CA SER A 25 24.90 6.46 -9.74
C SER A 25 24.64 6.31 -8.24
N THR A 26 25.45 7.01 -7.46
CA THR A 26 25.29 7.14 -6.01
C THR A 26 24.60 8.44 -5.61
N SER A 27 24.20 9.27 -6.58
CA SER A 27 23.44 10.50 -6.30
C SER A 27 22.08 10.17 -5.70
N ASP A 28 21.67 10.99 -4.74
CA ASP A 28 20.34 10.99 -4.13
C ASP A 28 19.22 11.26 -5.14
N VAL A 29 19.54 11.97 -6.22
CA VAL A 29 18.62 12.35 -7.30
C VAL A 29 19.32 12.18 -8.64
N GLU A 30 18.66 11.48 -9.54
CA GLU A 30 19.09 11.34 -10.93
C GLU A 30 17.96 11.80 -11.84
N GLU A 31 18.34 12.46 -12.93
CA GLU A 31 17.39 13.10 -13.83
C GLU A 31 17.61 12.66 -15.28
N MET A 32 16.52 12.37 -15.97
CA MET A 32 16.50 12.04 -17.39
C MET A 32 15.56 13.01 -18.11
N ARG A 33 16.09 13.72 -19.11
CA ARG A 33 15.29 14.59 -19.99
C ARG A 33 14.84 13.78 -21.19
N LYS A 34 13.52 13.79 -21.43
CA LYS A 34 12.89 13.22 -22.62
C LYS A 34 12.58 14.32 -23.63
N GLU A 35 12.23 13.90 -24.84
CA GLU A 35 11.64 14.78 -25.86
C GLU A 35 10.38 15.47 -25.32
N ASN A 36 10.03 16.66 -25.85
CA ASN A 36 8.89 17.48 -25.42
C ASN A 36 8.98 18.05 -23.99
N GLU A 37 10.19 18.37 -23.51
CA GLU A 37 10.44 19.02 -22.21
C GLU A 37 9.94 18.22 -20.98
N VAL A 38 9.82 16.90 -21.13
CA VAL A 38 9.46 16.03 -20.01
C VAL A 38 10.72 15.67 -19.23
N LEU A 39 10.74 15.98 -17.94
CA LEU A 39 11.84 15.68 -17.02
C LEU A 39 11.40 14.59 -16.05
N VAL A 40 12.13 13.47 -16.05
CA VAL A 40 11.89 12.34 -15.16
C VAL A 40 12.97 12.34 -14.11
N LYS A 41 12.61 12.16 -12.83
CA LYS A 41 13.59 12.04 -11.74
C LYS A 41 13.38 10.74 -10.98
N THR A 42 14.47 10.12 -10.57
CA THR A 42 14.47 9.05 -9.56
C THR A 42 15.16 9.55 -8.30
N TYR A 43 14.68 9.11 -7.15
CA TYR A 43 15.15 9.56 -5.84
C TYR A 43 15.58 8.35 -5.01
N ASN A 44 16.74 8.44 -4.36
CA ASN A 44 17.27 7.39 -3.48
C ASN A 44 17.32 6.01 -4.15
N TYR A 45 17.75 6.01 -5.42
CA TYR A 45 17.71 4.82 -6.27
C TYR A 45 18.49 3.65 -5.65
N LYS A 46 19.63 3.96 -5.03
CA LYS A 46 20.49 2.97 -4.37
C LYS A 46 19.74 2.27 -3.24
N GLU A 47 19.10 3.02 -2.34
CA GLU A 47 18.36 2.47 -1.20
C GLU A 47 17.21 1.58 -1.67
N PHE A 48 16.45 2.04 -2.68
CA PHE A 48 15.37 1.24 -3.25
C PHE A 48 15.87 0.03 -4.04
N ARG A 49 17.06 0.09 -4.66
CA ARG A 49 17.70 -1.07 -5.28
C ARG A 49 18.08 -2.14 -4.25
N GLU A 50 18.59 -1.75 -3.09
CA GLU A 50 18.89 -2.68 -2.00
C GLU A 50 17.62 -3.37 -1.47
N ILE A 51 16.50 -2.63 -1.35
CA ILE A 51 15.19 -3.21 -1.00
C ILE A 51 14.72 -4.20 -2.06
N ARG A 52 14.88 -3.86 -3.35
CA ARG A 52 14.50 -4.73 -4.47
C ARG A 52 15.28 -6.05 -4.48
N ALA A 53 16.58 -6.00 -4.15
CA ALA A 53 17.44 -7.18 -4.11
C ALA A 53 16.96 -8.24 -3.10
N LEU A 54 16.42 -7.84 -1.95
CA LEU A 54 15.81 -8.77 -0.98
C LEU A 54 14.63 -9.56 -1.55
N ASN A 55 13.90 -8.96 -2.48
CA ASN A 55 12.68 -9.52 -3.05
C ASN A 55 12.93 -10.31 -4.33
N GLY A 56 14.20 -10.61 -4.65
CA GLY A 56 14.57 -11.23 -5.93
C GLY A 56 14.18 -10.39 -7.14
N THR A 57 13.95 -9.08 -6.96
CA THR A 57 13.61 -8.16 -8.04
C THR A 57 14.89 -7.44 -8.46
N GLU A 58 15.49 -7.83 -9.58
CA GLU A 58 16.75 -7.20 -10.03
C GLU A 58 16.53 -5.82 -10.64
N GLY A 59 15.32 -5.50 -11.09
CA GLY A 59 14.95 -4.21 -11.65
C GLY A 59 13.46 -4.07 -11.90
N LEU A 60 13.04 -2.87 -12.27
CA LEU A 60 11.65 -2.55 -12.62
C LEU A 60 11.46 -2.41 -14.16
N HIS A 61 12.39 -2.94 -14.96
CA HIS A 61 12.43 -2.75 -16.42
C HIS A 61 11.20 -3.35 -17.15
N ASP A 62 10.57 -4.39 -16.57
CA ASP A 62 9.36 -5.03 -17.09
C ASP A 62 8.07 -4.55 -16.41
N LEU A 63 8.03 -3.29 -15.95
CA LEU A 63 6.74 -2.64 -15.68
C LEU A 63 5.99 -2.57 -17.01
N GLY A 64 5.17 -3.59 -17.30
CA GLY A 64 4.58 -3.81 -18.61
C GLY A 64 4.06 -2.53 -19.25
N ARG A 65 4.17 -2.43 -20.58
CA ARG A 65 3.55 -1.33 -21.34
C ARG A 65 2.03 -1.27 -21.21
N GLN A 66 1.45 -2.24 -20.52
CA GLN A 66 0.04 -2.35 -20.20
C GLN A 66 -0.14 -2.30 -18.67
N TYR A 67 -1.28 -1.75 -18.27
CA TYR A 67 -1.65 -1.61 -16.87
C TYR A 67 -3.09 -2.09 -16.67
N VAL A 68 -3.37 -2.51 -15.46
CA VAL A 68 -4.73 -2.70 -14.98
C VAL A 68 -5.09 -1.48 -14.15
N LEU A 69 -6.01 -0.67 -14.67
CA LEU A 69 -6.59 0.42 -13.91
C LEU A 69 -7.66 -0.16 -12.99
N ASN A 70 -7.53 0.11 -11.69
CA ASN A 70 -8.67 -0.06 -10.80
C ASN A 70 -9.37 1.29 -10.66
N GLU A 71 -10.31 1.55 -11.58
CA GLU A 71 -11.16 2.76 -11.60
C GLU A 71 -11.95 2.96 -10.29
N GLN A 72 -12.00 1.96 -9.41
CA GLN A 72 -12.70 2.04 -8.13
C GLN A 72 -11.78 2.49 -6.97
N ILE A 73 -10.46 2.56 -7.17
CA ILE A 73 -9.48 3.08 -6.21
C ILE A 73 -9.12 4.53 -6.56
N HIS A 74 -10.12 5.35 -6.88
CA HIS A 74 -9.95 6.79 -6.75
C HIS A 74 -9.93 7.10 -5.25
N GLY A 75 -8.73 7.30 -4.69
CA GLY A 75 -8.62 7.75 -3.31
C GLY A 75 -9.39 9.08 -3.15
N LYS A 76 -9.99 9.30 -1.97
CA LYS A 76 -10.64 10.59 -1.60
C LYS A 76 -9.73 11.83 -1.78
N SER A 77 -8.46 11.61 -2.10
CA SER A 77 -7.35 12.55 -2.12
C SER A 77 -6.91 13.01 -3.51
N GLY A 78 -7.49 12.49 -4.60
CA GLY A 78 -7.02 12.76 -5.97
C GLY A 78 -5.75 12.00 -6.38
N SER A 79 -5.25 11.12 -5.51
CA SER A 79 -4.20 10.14 -5.84
C SER A 79 -4.80 9.00 -6.65
N PHE A 80 -4.19 8.68 -7.79
CA PHE A 80 -4.54 7.51 -8.60
C PHE A 80 -3.54 6.38 -8.36
N LEU A 81 -4.01 5.15 -8.52
CA LEU A 81 -3.26 3.92 -8.33
C LEU A 81 -3.59 2.97 -9.45
N PHE A 82 -2.58 2.35 -10.03
CA PHE A 82 -2.74 1.31 -11.05
C PHE A 82 -1.75 0.18 -10.85
N PHE A 83 -2.06 -0.98 -11.42
CA PHE A 83 -1.23 -2.17 -11.33
C PHE A 83 -0.52 -2.39 -12.67
N THR A 84 0.67 -2.99 -12.64
CA THR A 84 1.23 -3.60 -13.84
C THR A 84 0.31 -4.72 -14.34
N GLU A 85 0.36 -5.01 -15.64
CA GLU A 85 -0.40 -6.11 -16.26
C GLU A 85 -0.21 -7.44 -15.53
N ASP A 86 1.02 -7.74 -15.11
CA ASP A 86 1.37 -8.98 -14.42
C ASP A 86 1.06 -8.98 -12.92
N LEU A 87 0.41 -7.91 -12.44
CA LEU A 87 -0.02 -7.64 -11.07
C LEU A 87 1.10 -7.73 -10.02
N LYS A 88 2.38 -7.69 -10.42
CA LYS A 88 3.51 -7.71 -9.47
C LYS A 88 3.69 -6.37 -8.77
N PHE A 89 3.43 -5.27 -9.47
CA PHE A 89 3.72 -3.94 -8.96
C PHE A 89 2.50 -3.04 -9.01
N VAL A 90 2.52 -2.09 -8.09
CA VAL A 90 1.55 -1.01 -7.99
C VAL A 90 2.29 0.30 -8.18
N VAL A 91 1.79 1.14 -9.08
CA VAL A 91 2.23 2.52 -9.21
C VAL A 91 1.17 3.41 -8.61
N LYS A 92 1.57 4.23 -7.63
CA LYS A 92 0.67 5.11 -6.90
C LYS A 92 1.19 6.54 -6.95
N THR A 93 0.36 7.48 -7.37
CA THR A 93 0.69 8.90 -7.16
C THR A 93 0.51 9.30 -5.72
N ILE A 94 1.43 10.14 -5.29
CA ILE A 94 1.53 10.58 -3.92
C ILE A 94 1.60 12.11 -3.87
N ARG A 95 1.13 12.65 -2.76
CA ARG A 95 1.20 14.08 -2.50
C ARG A 95 2.64 14.48 -2.24
N LYS A 96 2.97 15.75 -2.48
CA LYS A 96 4.28 16.33 -2.13
C LYS A 96 4.69 16.08 -0.67
N SER A 97 3.72 16.07 0.26
CA SER A 97 3.98 15.74 1.68
C SER A 97 4.38 14.29 1.90
N GLU A 98 3.79 13.35 1.16
CA GLU A 98 4.11 11.91 1.23
C GLU A 98 5.46 11.65 0.56
N PHE A 99 5.75 12.33 -0.55
CA PHE A 99 7.07 12.32 -1.20
C PHE A 99 8.17 12.72 -0.22
N TYR A 100 8.00 13.85 0.49
CA TYR A 100 8.96 14.25 1.52
C TYR A 100 8.99 13.31 2.73
N CYS A 101 7.91 12.58 3.03
CA CYS A 101 7.90 11.58 4.09
C CYS A 101 8.85 10.44 3.74
N ILE A 102 8.69 9.79 2.57
CA ILE A 102 9.54 8.67 2.18
C ILE A 102 10.99 9.11 2.00
N ARG A 103 11.25 10.25 1.36
CA ARG A 103 12.59 10.86 1.22
C ARG A 103 13.32 11.01 2.55
N ARG A 104 12.61 11.31 3.63
CA ARG A 104 13.20 11.53 4.96
C ARG A 104 13.47 10.25 5.75
N MET A 105 12.77 9.17 5.44
CA MET A 105 12.85 7.92 6.21
C MET A 105 13.42 6.76 5.40
N VAL A 106 13.84 6.97 4.16
CA VAL A 106 14.19 5.89 3.23
C VAL A 106 15.35 5.04 3.75
N GLU A 107 16.33 5.64 4.43
CA GLU A 107 17.47 4.90 4.98
C GLU A 107 17.03 4.00 6.15
N GLU A 108 16.26 4.53 7.09
CA GLU A 108 15.73 3.74 8.21
C GLU A 108 14.69 2.72 7.76
N TYR A 109 13.89 3.05 6.76
CA TYR A 109 12.93 2.15 6.12
C TYR A 109 13.66 0.97 5.48
N LYS A 110 14.71 1.25 4.69
CA LYS A 110 15.56 0.22 4.10
C LYS A 110 16.15 -0.69 5.18
N ILE A 111 16.74 -0.13 6.23
CA ILE A 111 17.30 -0.89 7.36
C ILE A 111 16.23 -1.76 8.01
N HIS A 112 15.03 -1.22 8.26
CA HIS A 112 13.91 -1.96 8.83
C HIS A 112 13.52 -3.16 7.96
N ILE A 113 13.38 -2.97 6.65
CA ILE A 113 13.01 -4.06 5.73
C ILE A 113 14.12 -5.12 5.62
N LEU A 114 15.40 -4.71 5.55
CA LEU A 114 16.54 -5.63 5.50
C LEU A 114 16.68 -6.47 6.78
N GLN A 115 16.45 -5.87 7.94
CA GLN A 115 16.55 -6.55 9.24
C GLN A 115 15.33 -7.40 9.57
N ASN A 116 14.20 -7.14 8.93
CA ASN A 116 12.93 -7.84 9.16
C ASN A 116 12.37 -8.40 7.84
N PRO A 117 12.93 -9.50 7.30
CA PRO A 117 12.47 -10.08 6.02
C PRO A 117 10.99 -10.49 6.02
N MET A 118 10.41 -10.74 7.20
CA MET A 118 8.99 -11.07 7.38
C MET A 118 8.10 -9.84 7.61
N SER A 119 8.64 -8.62 7.51
CA SER A 119 7.88 -7.37 7.63
C SER A 119 6.64 -7.38 6.75
N LEU A 120 5.54 -6.94 7.33
CA LEU A 120 4.24 -6.81 6.67
C LEU A 120 4.01 -5.41 6.10
N LEU A 121 4.92 -4.46 6.33
CA LEU A 121 4.89 -3.17 5.64
C LEU A 121 4.93 -3.38 4.12
N CYS A 122 4.08 -2.65 3.39
CA CYS A 122 4.16 -2.65 1.93
C CYS A 122 5.55 -2.22 1.48
N LYS A 123 6.12 -2.94 0.52
CA LYS A 123 7.50 -2.70 0.06
C LYS A 123 7.50 -1.63 -1.02
N ILE A 124 8.02 -0.47 -0.71
CA ILE A 124 8.24 0.61 -1.67
C ILE A 124 9.55 0.30 -2.40
N LEU A 125 9.47 0.18 -3.72
CA LEU A 125 10.53 -0.30 -4.60
C LEU A 125 11.18 0.82 -5.42
N GLY A 126 10.63 2.03 -5.36
CA GLY A 126 11.16 3.19 -6.03
C GLY A 126 10.31 4.44 -5.79
N CYS A 127 10.95 5.61 -5.91
CA CYS A 127 10.32 6.92 -5.79
C CYS A 127 10.77 7.82 -6.94
N TYR A 128 9.81 8.48 -7.59
CA TYR A 128 10.03 9.19 -8.85
C TYR A 128 9.22 10.47 -8.91
N SER A 129 9.62 11.37 -9.81
CA SER A 129 8.80 12.49 -10.26
C SER A 129 8.79 12.61 -11.77
N LEU A 130 7.69 13.13 -12.28
CA LEU A 130 7.52 13.52 -13.67
C LEU A 130 7.21 15.01 -13.70
N CYS A 131 8.03 15.79 -14.38
CA CYS A 131 7.80 17.22 -14.58
C CYS A 131 7.45 17.47 -16.05
N THR A 132 6.26 18.02 -16.28
CA THR A 132 5.73 18.36 -17.60
C THR A 132 5.31 19.82 -17.59
N ARG A 133 5.91 20.67 -18.44
CA ARG A 133 5.56 22.10 -18.56
C ARG A 133 5.54 22.87 -17.23
N GLY A 134 6.42 22.48 -16.29
CA GLY A 134 6.55 23.11 -14.97
C GLY A 134 5.70 22.47 -13.86
N ASP A 135 4.75 21.60 -14.20
CA ASP A 135 3.98 20.83 -13.22
C ASP A 135 4.74 19.54 -12.86
N GLU A 136 5.09 19.38 -11.59
CA GLU A 136 5.79 18.21 -11.07
C GLU A 136 4.85 17.30 -10.28
N GLU A 137 4.80 16.04 -10.68
CA GLU A 137 4.00 15.00 -10.05
C GLU A 137 4.87 13.90 -9.48
N TYR A 138 4.54 13.45 -8.27
CA TYR A 138 5.32 12.44 -7.54
C TYR A 138 4.58 11.11 -7.52
N PHE A 139 5.32 10.02 -7.68
CA PHE A 139 4.77 8.67 -7.60
C PHE A 139 5.79 7.70 -7.01
N ILE A 140 5.27 6.59 -6.50
CA ILE A 140 6.06 5.47 -6.00
C ILE A 140 5.65 4.20 -6.72
N VAL A 141 6.60 3.28 -6.79
CA VAL A 141 6.36 1.89 -7.18
C VAL A 141 6.41 1.05 -5.91
N MET A 142 5.44 0.17 -5.71
CA MET A 142 5.40 -0.73 -4.57
C MET A 142 5.09 -2.16 -5.01
N GLU A 143 5.48 -3.15 -4.19
CA GLU A 143 5.08 -4.55 -4.36
C GLU A 143 3.55 -4.67 -4.23
N SER A 144 2.94 -5.39 -5.16
CA SER A 144 1.52 -5.70 -5.10
C SER A 144 1.23 -6.78 -4.06
N MET A 145 0.20 -6.56 -3.26
CA MET A 145 -0.34 -7.59 -2.35
C MET A 145 -1.50 -8.38 -2.96
N LEU A 146 -1.77 -8.18 -4.25
CA LEU A 146 -2.77 -8.96 -4.98
C LEU A 146 -2.18 -10.21 -5.60
N LYS A 147 -2.98 -11.28 -5.65
CA LYS A 147 -2.67 -12.45 -6.47
C LYS A 147 -2.86 -12.18 -7.96
N ARG A 148 -2.10 -12.92 -8.76
CA ARG A 148 -2.15 -12.89 -10.24
C ARG A 148 -3.45 -13.43 -10.85
N SER A 149 -4.21 -14.24 -10.12
CA SER A 149 -5.37 -14.95 -10.66
C SER A 149 -6.51 -15.07 -9.66
N GLY A 150 -7.74 -15.01 -10.17
CA GLY A 150 -8.96 -15.20 -9.40
C GLY A 150 -9.57 -13.89 -8.93
N MET A 151 -10.87 -13.93 -8.65
CA MET A 151 -11.55 -12.83 -7.98
C MET A 151 -11.00 -12.72 -6.57
N GLN A 152 -10.76 -11.50 -6.11
CA GLN A 152 -10.23 -11.23 -4.77
C GLN A 152 -11.22 -10.37 -4.01
N GLU A 153 -11.54 -10.83 -2.81
CA GLU A 153 -12.29 -10.06 -1.84
C GLU A 153 -11.27 -9.28 -1.01
N ILE A 154 -11.30 -7.94 -1.08
CA ILE A 154 -10.28 -7.06 -0.51
C ILE A 154 -10.88 -6.21 0.61
N TYR A 155 -10.19 -6.22 1.75
CA TYR A 155 -10.51 -5.42 2.93
C TYR A 155 -9.42 -4.41 3.24
N ASP A 156 -9.82 -3.18 3.54
CA ASP A 156 -8.99 -2.10 4.08
C ASP A 156 -9.46 -1.78 5.50
N LEU A 157 -8.68 -2.16 6.52
CA LEU A 157 -9.07 -2.07 7.93
C LEU A 157 -8.16 -1.09 8.70
N LYS A 158 -8.73 -0.14 9.45
CA LYS A 158 -8.00 0.91 10.21
C LYS A 158 -8.25 0.89 11.72
N GLY A 159 -9.16 0.03 12.20
CA GLY A 159 -9.49 -0.16 13.61
C GLY A 159 -10.97 -0.44 13.82
N ALA A 160 -11.32 -1.32 14.76
CA ALA A 160 -12.71 -1.74 14.97
C ALA A 160 -13.68 -0.63 15.41
N SER A 161 -13.19 0.46 16.01
CA SER A 161 -14.01 1.64 16.32
C SER A 161 -14.31 2.52 15.09
N VAL A 162 -13.70 2.23 13.94
CA VAL A 162 -13.95 2.90 12.67
C VAL A 162 -15.13 2.21 11.97
N LYS A 163 -16.14 2.99 11.57
CA LYS A 163 -17.37 2.48 10.95
C LYS A 163 -17.45 2.85 9.47
N ARG A 164 -16.53 2.34 8.65
CA ARG A 164 -16.59 2.52 7.19
C ARG A 164 -17.19 1.29 6.53
N LYS A 165 -17.96 1.51 5.47
CA LYS A 165 -18.46 0.47 4.56
C LYS A 165 -17.77 0.59 3.21
N GLY A 166 -17.51 -0.55 2.60
CA GLY A 166 -17.03 -0.64 1.24
C GLY A 166 -18.11 -0.32 0.22
N TYR A 167 -17.66 -0.08 -1.01
CA TYR A 167 -18.53 0.17 -2.16
C TYR A 167 -18.56 -1.01 -3.14
N SER A 168 -17.55 -1.88 -3.07
CA SER A 168 -17.39 -3.04 -3.93
C SER A 168 -16.59 -4.12 -3.19
N VAL A 169 -16.61 -5.34 -3.74
CA VAL A 169 -15.84 -6.49 -3.23
C VAL A 169 -14.32 -6.25 -3.23
N SER A 170 -13.83 -5.29 -4.02
CA SER A 170 -12.43 -4.88 -4.08
C SER A 170 -12.10 -3.70 -3.15
N SER A 171 -13.04 -3.26 -2.32
CA SER A 171 -12.88 -2.12 -1.40
C SER A 171 -13.75 -2.26 -0.14
N LEU A 172 -13.83 -3.46 0.44
CA LEU A 172 -14.56 -3.73 1.68
C LEU A 172 -13.84 -3.15 2.90
N LYS A 173 -14.58 -2.87 3.97
CA LYS A 173 -14.06 -2.17 5.15
C LYS A 173 -14.58 -2.78 6.44
N GLU A 174 -14.46 -2.07 7.56
CA GLU A 174 -14.75 -2.60 8.90
C GLU A 174 -16.18 -3.09 9.06
N ILE A 175 -17.18 -2.38 8.51
CA ILE A 175 -18.59 -2.80 8.59
C ILE A 175 -18.80 -4.13 7.87
N ASP A 176 -18.15 -4.30 6.71
CA ASP A 176 -18.27 -5.51 5.91
C ASP A 176 -17.51 -6.67 6.57
N TRP A 177 -16.34 -6.42 7.17
CA TRP A 177 -15.57 -7.41 7.91
C TRP A 177 -16.38 -8.04 9.03
N ILE A 178 -17.04 -7.19 9.83
CA ILE A 178 -17.91 -7.61 10.93
C ILE A 178 -19.17 -8.31 10.38
N GLY A 179 -19.83 -7.71 9.40
CA GLY A 179 -21.06 -8.26 8.80
C GLY A 179 -20.85 -9.63 8.17
N ASN A 180 -19.68 -9.85 7.57
CA ASN A 180 -19.29 -11.11 6.94
C ASN A 180 -18.64 -12.10 7.93
N SER A 181 -18.57 -11.76 9.22
CA SER A 181 -17.96 -12.58 10.27
C SER A 181 -16.55 -13.06 9.95
N LYS A 182 -15.75 -12.23 9.28
CA LYS A 182 -14.40 -12.60 8.84
C LYS A 182 -13.43 -12.65 10.02
N ARG A 183 -12.54 -13.65 9.99
CA ARG A 183 -11.38 -13.84 10.86
C ARG A 183 -10.32 -14.63 10.10
N ILE A 184 -9.06 -14.47 10.47
CA ILE A 184 -7.94 -15.23 9.91
C ILE A 184 -7.37 -16.13 11.00
N ASP A 185 -7.37 -17.44 10.76
CA ASP A 185 -6.74 -18.42 11.64
C ASP A 185 -5.27 -18.58 11.21
N LEU A 186 -4.35 -18.19 12.09
CA LEU A 186 -2.91 -18.28 11.85
C LEU A 186 -2.28 -19.53 12.49
N GLY A 187 -3.06 -20.32 13.24
CA GLY A 187 -2.56 -21.44 14.02
C GLY A 187 -1.36 -21.06 14.90
N ASN A 188 -0.29 -21.86 14.83
CA ASN A 188 0.94 -21.65 15.58
C ASN A 188 1.79 -20.43 15.14
N ARG A 189 1.43 -19.78 14.03
CA ARG A 189 2.18 -18.61 13.51
C ARG A 189 1.67 -17.29 14.08
N LYS A 190 0.55 -17.31 14.81
CA LYS A 190 -0.14 -16.11 15.31
C LYS A 190 0.80 -15.18 16.08
N GLU A 191 1.50 -15.72 17.07
CA GLU A 191 2.36 -14.94 17.97
C GLU A 191 3.54 -14.30 17.22
N ALA A 192 4.18 -15.05 16.32
CA ALA A 192 5.27 -14.54 15.49
C ALA A 192 4.81 -13.41 14.56
N ILE A 193 3.65 -13.58 13.92
CA ILE A 193 3.06 -12.56 13.03
C ILE A 193 2.67 -11.31 13.81
N ILE A 194 2.00 -11.45 14.96
CA ILE A 194 1.65 -10.31 15.81
C ILE A 194 2.90 -9.58 16.31
N SER A 195 3.95 -10.33 16.69
CA SER A 195 5.24 -9.74 17.09
C SER A 195 5.87 -8.93 15.95
N GLN A 196 5.82 -9.42 14.72
CA GLN A 196 6.30 -8.66 13.56
C GLN A 196 5.46 -7.42 13.30
N ILE A 197 4.12 -7.51 13.38
CA ILE A 197 3.23 -6.35 13.23
C ILE A 197 3.56 -5.29 14.28
N LYS A 198 3.79 -5.68 15.55
CA LYS A 198 4.20 -4.76 16.62
C LYS A 198 5.48 -4.02 16.27
N ASN A 199 6.48 -4.72 15.75
CA ASN A 199 7.73 -4.11 15.32
C ASN A 199 7.52 -3.13 14.14
N ASP A 200 6.70 -3.53 13.17
CA ASP A 200 6.38 -2.69 12.00
C ASP A 200 5.63 -1.41 12.39
N VAL A 201 4.62 -1.49 13.25
CA VAL A 201 3.86 -0.31 13.67
C VAL A 201 4.66 0.59 14.63
N GLU A 202 5.60 0.05 15.41
CA GLU A 202 6.52 0.87 16.20
C GLU A 202 7.48 1.66 15.30
N PHE A 203 7.94 1.06 14.19
CA PHE A 203 8.65 1.80 13.14
C PHE A 203 7.78 2.96 12.59
N LEU A 204 6.53 2.69 12.21
CA LEU A 204 5.62 3.73 11.69
C LEU A 204 5.37 4.85 12.71
N LYS A 205 5.17 4.50 13.98
CA LYS A 205 4.99 5.44 15.09
C LYS A 205 6.18 6.37 15.26
N ARG A 206 7.41 5.84 15.24
CA ARG A 206 8.66 6.65 15.34
C ARG A 206 8.74 7.71 14.25
N HIS A 207 8.30 7.39 13.03
CA HIS A 207 8.23 8.33 11.90
C HIS A 207 6.94 9.19 11.88
N ARG A 208 6.09 9.07 12.90
CA ARG A 208 4.80 9.77 13.05
C ARG A 208 3.84 9.50 11.89
N ILE A 209 3.90 8.29 11.34
CA ILE A 209 2.99 7.82 10.29
C ILE A 209 1.71 7.33 10.95
N MET A 210 0.58 7.66 10.33
CA MET A 210 -0.74 7.26 10.77
C MET A 210 -1.62 6.99 9.55
N ASP A 211 -2.88 6.66 9.79
CA ASP A 211 -3.87 6.39 8.75
C ASP A 211 -3.50 5.21 7.81
N TYR A 212 -2.54 4.38 8.20
CA TYR A 212 -2.20 3.13 7.54
C TYR A 212 -3.31 2.09 7.75
N SER A 213 -3.53 1.22 6.77
CA SER A 213 -4.54 0.16 6.86
C SER A 213 -3.89 -1.20 6.95
N PHE A 214 -4.55 -2.13 7.63
CA PHE A 214 -4.33 -3.55 7.45
C PHE A 214 -5.12 -3.99 6.21
N PHE A 215 -4.38 -4.27 5.15
CA PHE A 215 -4.88 -4.81 3.90
C PHE A 215 -5.05 -6.32 4.04
N VAL A 216 -6.20 -6.84 3.62
CA VAL A 216 -6.43 -8.29 3.53
C VAL A 216 -7.06 -8.60 2.18
N SER A 217 -6.52 -9.59 1.47
CA SER A 217 -7.16 -10.17 0.29
C SER A 217 -7.42 -11.66 0.50
N PHE A 218 -8.66 -12.07 0.24
CA PHE A 218 -9.05 -13.47 0.14
C PHE A 218 -9.14 -13.85 -1.33
N GLY A 219 -8.27 -14.76 -1.76
CA GLY A 219 -8.26 -15.27 -3.12
C GLY A 219 -9.20 -16.47 -3.29
N TRP A 220 -10.05 -16.44 -4.31
CA TRP A 220 -10.83 -17.60 -4.72
C TRP A 220 -10.11 -18.33 -5.84
N LYS A 221 -9.76 -19.60 -5.63
CA LYS A 221 -9.45 -20.48 -6.77
C LYS A 221 -10.75 -20.68 -7.55
N LYS A 222 -10.76 -20.35 -8.85
CA LYS A 222 -11.87 -20.72 -9.72
C LYS A 222 -11.96 -22.23 -9.68
N ARG A 223 -12.96 -22.81 -8.99
CA ARG A 223 -13.26 -24.23 -9.12
C ARG A 223 -13.47 -24.48 -10.61
N GLU A 224 -12.78 -25.48 -11.18
CA GLU A 224 -13.18 -26.03 -12.47
C GLU A 224 -14.68 -26.34 -12.39
N SER A 225 -15.43 -25.87 -13.38
CA SER A 225 -16.90 -25.83 -13.46
C SER A 225 -17.63 -26.81 -12.54
N VAL A 226 -18.19 -26.29 -11.43
CA VAL A 226 -19.25 -26.99 -10.70
C VAL A 226 -20.56 -26.29 -11.03
N ASP A 227 -21.54 -27.11 -11.40
CA ASP A 227 -22.89 -26.78 -11.84
C ASP A 227 -23.50 -25.55 -11.10
N PRO A 228 -23.96 -24.51 -11.84
CA PRO A 228 -24.62 -23.32 -11.29
C PRO A 228 -25.81 -23.59 -10.35
N PHE A 229 -26.38 -24.81 -10.37
CA PHE A 229 -27.51 -25.19 -9.50
C PHE A 229 -27.11 -25.70 -8.10
N SER A 230 -25.82 -25.79 -7.78
CA SER A 230 -25.34 -26.31 -6.49
C SER A 230 -25.08 -25.25 -5.40
N LEU A 231 -25.21 -23.95 -5.71
CA LEU A 231 -24.93 -22.83 -4.78
C LEU A 231 -26.15 -22.39 -3.93
N CYS A 232 -27.00 -23.34 -3.55
CA CYS A 232 -28.07 -23.10 -2.60
C CYS A 232 -27.88 -24.02 -1.38
N LYS A 233 -27.60 -23.39 -0.23
CA LYS A 233 -27.38 -23.97 1.12
C LYS A 233 -25.90 -24.23 1.44
N ASP A 234 -25.27 -23.25 2.08
CA ASP A 234 -24.64 -23.38 3.41
C ASP A 234 -23.73 -22.17 3.67
N HIS A 235 -24.23 -21.22 4.48
CA HIS A 235 -23.50 -20.00 4.85
C HIS A 235 -22.55 -20.17 6.06
N ASN A 236 -22.24 -21.40 6.47
CA ASN A 236 -21.45 -21.66 7.69
C ASN A 236 -20.23 -22.59 7.48
N HIS A 237 -19.69 -22.68 6.27
CA HIS A 237 -18.38 -23.31 6.06
C HIS A 237 -17.44 -22.32 5.39
N MET A 238 -16.46 -21.85 6.16
CA MET A 238 -15.30 -21.15 5.63
C MET A 238 -14.51 -22.17 4.80
N PRO A 239 -14.37 -21.99 3.48
CA PRO A 239 -13.74 -23.00 2.65
C PRO A 239 -12.25 -23.11 3.02
N GLU A 240 -11.78 -24.32 3.31
CA GLU A 240 -10.39 -24.67 3.68
C GLU A 240 -9.31 -24.30 2.64
N ASN A 241 -9.71 -23.69 1.51
CA ASN A 241 -8.84 -23.34 0.38
C ASN A 241 -8.81 -21.82 0.07
N GLU A 242 -9.09 -20.96 1.05
CA GLU A 242 -8.85 -19.51 0.91
C GLU A 242 -7.36 -19.20 1.13
N ASP A 243 -6.65 -18.88 0.05
CA ASP A 243 -5.32 -18.32 0.16
C ASP A 243 -5.42 -16.85 0.62
N VAL A 244 -5.14 -16.58 1.90
CA VAL A 244 -5.21 -15.22 2.48
C VAL A 244 -3.88 -14.51 2.34
N HIS A 245 -3.88 -13.28 1.83
CA HIS A 245 -2.71 -12.39 1.82
C HIS A 245 -3.05 -11.12 2.60
N PHE A 246 -2.10 -10.62 3.37
CA PHE A 246 -2.31 -9.42 4.16
C PHE A 246 -1.01 -8.66 4.41
N GLY A 247 -1.15 -7.38 4.73
CA GLY A 247 -0.02 -6.49 5.00
C GLY A 247 -0.49 -5.10 5.42
N ILE A 248 0.44 -4.20 5.66
CA ILE A 248 0.19 -2.82 6.10
C ILE A 248 0.43 -1.88 4.91
N VAL A 249 -0.61 -1.13 4.51
CA VAL A 249 -0.59 -0.18 3.39
C VAL A 249 -0.67 1.28 3.85
N ASP A 250 -0.51 2.20 2.90
CA ASP A 250 -0.67 3.64 3.11
C ASP A 250 0.30 4.24 4.16
N ILE A 251 1.52 3.69 4.21
CA ILE A 251 2.57 4.03 5.18
C ILE A 251 3.26 5.38 4.97
N LEU A 252 2.70 6.29 4.18
CA LEU A 252 3.29 7.62 3.88
C LEU A 252 2.50 8.80 4.45
N THR A 253 1.34 8.54 5.07
CA THR A 253 0.53 9.60 5.65
C THR A 253 1.12 10.05 6.99
N GLN A 254 1.93 11.10 6.97
CA GLN A 254 2.52 11.66 8.18
C GLN A 254 1.54 12.57 8.94
N TRP A 255 1.58 12.52 10.28
CA TRP A 255 0.90 13.47 11.14
C TRP A 255 1.58 14.84 11.08
N THR A 256 0.93 15.81 10.44
CA THR A 256 1.43 17.20 10.31
C THR A 256 0.72 18.18 11.25
N PHE A 257 1.31 19.36 11.44
CA PHE A 257 0.80 20.41 12.34
C PHE A 257 -0.64 20.85 12.00
N LYS A 258 -1.07 20.72 10.74
CA LYS A 258 -2.45 20.98 10.30
C LYS A 258 -3.45 20.02 10.97
N LYS A 259 -3.13 18.72 11.03
CA LYS A 259 -3.95 17.73 11.75
C LYS A 259 -3.90 17.93 13.28
N ARG A 260 -2.77 18.43 13.80
CA ARG A 260 -2.63 18.84 15.21
C ARG A 260 -3.53 20.05 15.56
N MET A 261 -3.66 21.02 14.65
CA MET A 261 -4.58 22.15 14.82
C MET A 261 -6.04 21.73 14.71
N GLU A 262 -6.39 20.82 13.80
CA GLU A 262 -7.73 20.20 13.73
C GLU A 262 -8.07 19.48 15.05
N ARG A 263 -7.10 18.77 15.66
CA ARG A 263 -7.27 18.15 16.99
C ARG A 263 -7.43 19.18 18.11
N LEU A 264 -6.63 20.23 18.15
CA LEU A 264 -6.76 21.31 19.14
C LEU A 264 -8.13 22.00 19.05
N PHE A 265 -8.62 22.22 17.83
CA PHE A 265 -9.94 22.79 17.57
C PHE A 265 -11.07 21.84 18.02
N HIS A 266 -10.93 20.54 17.77
CA HIS A 266 -11.90 19.53 18.22
C HIS A 266 -11.92 19.31 19.74
N ILE A 267 -10.77 19.36 20.41
CA ILE A 267 -10.68 19.30 21.88
C ILE A 267 -11.36 20.54 22.50
N PHE A 268 -11.16 21.71 21.89
CA PHE A 268 -11.75 22.96 22.37
C PHE A 268 -13.28 23.05 22.12
N CYS A 269 -13.81 22.36 21.11
CA CYS A 269 -15.21 22.46 20.69
C CYS A 269 -16.12 21.26 21.02
N CYS A 270 -15.74 20.37 21.95
CA CYS A 270 -16.61 19.31 22.50
C CYS A 270 -17.40 18.50 21.43
N LYS A 271 -16.71 17.66 20.66
CA LYS A 271 -17.34 16.52 19.96
C LYS A 271 -16.52 15.25 20.18
N SER A 272 -17.05 14.35 21.01
CA SER A 272 -16.48 13.05 21.36
C SER A 272 -16.64 12.04 20.21
N ASN A 273 -15.93 12.26 19.10
CA ASN A 273 -15.63 11.28 18.06
C ASN A 273 -14.57 11.85 17.11
N SER A 274 -13.33 12.02 17.59
CA SER A 274 -12.23 12.43 16.71
C SER A 274 -11.53 11.19 16.14
N SER A 275 -11.69 10.95 14.84
CA SER A 275 -10.89 10.00 14.05
C SER A 275 -9.38 10.32 14.03
N CYS A 276 -8.99 11.47 14.60
CA CYS A 276 -7.63 12.01 14.65
C CYS A 276 -6.93 11.66 15.98
N LEU A 277 -6.45 10.42 16.08
CA LEU A 277 -5.60 9.97 17.19
C LEU A 277 -4.15 10.45 16.99
N ASN A 278 -3.36 10.68 18.06
CA ASN A 278 -1.90 10.77 17.91
C ASN A 278 -1.33 9.43 17.43
N PRO A 279 -0.09 9.39 16.92
CA PRO A 279 0.53 8.14 16.48
C PRO A 279 0.47 7.02 17.52
N ASP A 280 0.65 7.32 18.81
CA ASP A 280 0.54 6.34 19.89
C ASP A 280 -0.86 5.72 19.98
N ALA A 281 -1.91 6.54 20.14
CA ALA A 281 -3.26 6.01 20.25
C ALA A 281 -3.76 5.39 18.92
N TYR A 282 -3.24 5.84 17.77
CA TYR A 282 -3.50 5.19 16.49
C TYR A 282 -2.93 3.78 16.47
N MET A 283 -1.66 3.62 16.87
CA MET A 283 -0.97 2.34 16.98
C MET A 283 -1.71 1.39 17.94
N ASP A 284 -2.08 1.86 19.13
CA ASP A 284 -2.80 1.05 20.12
C ASP A 284 -4.14 0.55 19.55
N ARG A 285 -4.93 1.44 18.93
CA ARG A 285 -6.19 1.07 18.27
C ARG A 285 -5.98 0.03 17.16
N PHE A 286 -4.91 0.20 16.38
CA PHE A 286 -4.58 -0.71 15.30
C PHE A 286 -4.23 -2.10 15.84
N LEU A 287 -3.37 -2.18 16.86
CA LEU A 287 -2.96 -3.44 17.48
C LEU A 287 -4.12 -4.17 18.15
N ILE A 288 -5.01 -3.45 18.85
CA ILE A 288 -6.23 -4.05 19.41
C ILE A 288 -7.04 -4.74 18.32
N MET A 289 -7.33 -4.04 17.20
CA MET A 289 -8.06 -4.65 16.07
C MET A 289 -7.36 -5.91 15.54
N ILE A 290 -6.03 -5.89 15.40
CA ILE A 290 -5.26 -7.04 14.92
C ILE A 290 -5.44 -8.24 15.86
N GLU A 291 -5.32 -8.02 17.17
CA GLU A 291 -5.34 -9.07 18.18
C GLU A 291 -6.75 -9.62 18.47
N THR A 292 -7.79 -8.77 18.43
CA THR A 292 -9.15 -9.14 18.82
C THR A 292 -10.09 -9.41 17.65
N ASP A 293 -9.91 -8.68 16.54
CA ASP A 293 -10.89 -8.64 15.45
C ASP A 293 -10.40 -9.26 14.15
N VAL A 294 -9.10 -9.37 13.95
CA VAL A 294 -8.54 -9.92 12.71
C VAL A 294 -8.10 -11.36 12.91
N PHE A 295 -7.23 -11.63 13.88
CA PHE A 295 -6.66 -12.96 14.07
C PHE A 295 -7.38 -13.77 15.15
N LYS A 296 -7.78 -15.00 14.80
CA LYS A 296 -8.32 -15.98 15.74
C LYS A 296 -7.20 -16.58 16.59
#